data_AF-A0A420U0Q9-F1
#
_entry.id   AF-A0A420U0Q9-F1
#
_cell.length_a   1.000
_cell.length_b   1.000
_cell.length_c   1.000
_cell.angle_alpha   90.00
_cell.angle_beta   90.00
_cell.angle_gamma   90.00
#
_symmetry.space_group_name_H-M   'P 1'
#
loop_
_entity.id
_entity.type
_entity.pdbx_description
1 polymer ?
#
loop_
_entity_poly.entity_id
_entity_poly.type
_entity_poly.pdbx_seq_one_letter_code
_entity_poly.pdbx_strand_id
1 'polypeptide(L)'
;MPASPPVIQEAVNANDPVRLQQIRQSVHNSISSSQTGSSPSRSNYPISHGHASSTPFGLHSMSFPSTHASLSNGQRPVVNFSSSVALTFKPSPFYQIEAVAGDIKTCDVMSQHRNTITYPIRLDDHPVLQKCVNDPSYRVMVFCAGDTLGIQDVAFPHQSELKVNGGEVKANLRGLKNKPGSTRPVDITKALRLRPKYTNNVEFTYALTSKNFYLVINVCKITSVEQLAERIANGKKISIDSVKQELNAKAQDPDVVATSQVLSLKCPLSYMRLALPCRGLSCTHLQCFDATSYLQLQEQGPQWQCPICNKSATFEQLAVDAYVKDILENTPKSQETVTIEPNGEWHLKSTDDSSQGHTNGNSSYANAFDDDDDDLVISEVNSIGHRRLETPKISTPTISTPVTAGRDVSSSAGPRGIASTSAKRPMAAIIDLTLSDDDDDDLPPPPKRQNTSMNGYSGNLPNNSPISPGDLGYL
;
A
#
# COMPACT_ATOMS: atom_id res chain seq x y z
N MET A 1 -23.97 0.68 -18.55
CA MET A 1 -25.04 -0.27 -18.87
C MET A 1 -24.42 -1.57 -19.37
N PRO A 2 -24.29 -2.63 -18.55
CA PRO A 2 -23.92 -3.96 -19.06
C PRO A 2 -25.14 -4.59 -19.77
N ALA A 3 -24.94 -5.17 -20.94
CA ALA A 3 -26.02 -5.77 -21.72
C ALA A 3 -26.54 -7.08 -21.09
N SER A 4 -27.87 -7.21 -20.99
CA SER A 4 -28.52 -8.47 -20.60
C SER A 4 -28.28 -9.56 -21.66
N PRO A 5 -28.04 -10.83 -21.27
CA PRO A 5 -27.84 -11.90 -22.25
C PRO A 5 -29.14 -12.22 -23.01
N PRO A 6 -29.07 -12.54 -24.32
CA PRO A 6 -30.22 -12.54 -25.23
C PRO A 6 -31.33 -13.54 -24.90
N VAL A 7 -31.02 -14.59 -24.12
CA VAL A 7 -31.95 -15.70 -23.80
C VAL A 7 -33.10 -15.27 -22.89
N ILE A 8 -32.89 -14.29 -22.01
CA ILE A 8 -33.94 -13.79 -21.09
C ILE A 8 -34.96 -12.96 -21.88
N GLN A 9 -34.49 -12.14 -22.83
CA GLN A 9 -35.34 -11.29 -23.63
C GLN A 9 -36.28 -12.10 -24.55
N GLU A 10 -35.81 -13.22 -25.13
CA GLU A 10 -36.66 -14.14 -25.88
C GLU A 10 -37.80 -14.71 -25.03
N ALA A 11 -37.51 -15.18 -23.81
CA ALA A 11 -38.51 -15.82 -22.96
C ALA A 11 -39.59 -14.84 -22.48
N VAL A 12 -39.20 -13.57 -22.24
CA VAL A 12 -40.14 -12.48 -21.93
C VAL A 12 -40.99 -12.12 -23.14
N ASN A 13 -40.38 -11.97 -24.33
CA ASN A 13 -41.11 -11.65 -25.56
C ASN A 13 -42.09 -12.76 -25.99
N ALA A 14 -41.79 -14.03 -25.67
CA ALA A 14 -42.66 -15.18 -25.91
C ALA A 14 -43.76 -15.39 -24.85
N ASN A 15 -43.73 -14.63 -23.75
CA ASN A 15 -44.61 -14.76 -22.58
C ASN A 15 -44.73 -16.22 -22.05
N ASP A 16 -43.60 -16.95 -22.03
CA ASP A 16 -43.52 -18.34 -21.61
C ASP A 16 -43.06 -18.44 -20.14
N PRO A 17 -43.98 -18.67 -19.18
CA PRO A 17 -43.64 -18.74 -17.77
C PRO A 17 -42.80 -19.98 -17.42
N VAL A 18 -42.91 -21.07 -18.19
CA VAL A 18 -42.17 -22.32 -17.95
C VAL A 18 -40.70 -22.15 -18.31
N ARG A 19 -40.42 -21.53 -19.48
CA ARG A 19 -39.05 -21.21 -19.91
C ARG A 19 -38.37 -20.22 -18.96
N LEU A 20 -39.10 -19.21 -18.45
CA LEU A 20 -38.61 -18.30 -17.41
C LEU A 20 -38.28 -19.03 -16.10
N GLN A 21 -39.11 -19.98 -15.66
CA GLN A 21 -38.86 -20.76 -14.45
C GLN A 21 -37.65 -21.69 -14.59
N GLN A 22 -37.46 -22.31 -15.77
CA GLN A 22 -36.27 -23.11 -16.10
C GLN A 22 -34.98 -22.27 -16.09
N ILE A 23 -35.00 -21.06 -16.66
CA ILE A 23 -33.86 -20.12 -16.63
C ILE A 23 -33.53 -19.73 -15.18
N ARG A 24 -34.54 -19.46 -14.36
CA ARG A 24 -34.34 -19.13 -12.93
C ARG A 24 -33.69 -20.30 -12.17
N GLN A 25 -34.09 -21.53 -12.48
CA GLN A 25 -33.59 -22.73 -11.81
C GLN A 25 -32.18 -23.13 -12.29
N SER A 26 -31.83 -22.89 -13.55
CA SER A 26 -30.46 -23.10 -14.05
C SER A 26 -29.46 -22.11 -13.46
N VAL A 27 -29.84 -20.83 -13.30
CA VAL A 27 -29.04 -19.81 -12.59
C VAL A 27 -28.88 -20.16 -11.11
N HIS A 28 -29.92 -20.67 -10.45
CA HIS A 28 -29.81 -21.12 -9.06
C HIS A 28 -28.86 -22.32 -8.92
N ASN A 29 -28.90 -23.26 -9.87
CA ASN A 29 -28.02 -24.44 -9.86
C ASN A 29 -26.56 -24.11 -10.20
N SER A 30 -26.29 -23.13 -11.07
CA SER A 30 -24.90 -22.69 -11.38
C SER A 30 -24.26 -21.93 -10.22
N ILE A 31 -25.04 -21.18 -9.43
CA ILE A 31 -24.57 -20.56 -8.19
C ILE A 31 -24.26 -21.65 -7.15
N SER A 32 -25.18 -22.59 -6.91
CA SER A 32 -25.01 -23.68 -5.93
C SER A 32 -23.86 -24.65 -6.25
N SER A 33 -23.49 -24.82 -7.52
CA SER A 33 -22.39 -25.72 -7.94
C SER A 33 -20.99 -25.08 -7.91
N SER A 34 -20.89 -23.80 -7.57
CA SER A 34 -19.61 -23.10 -7.38
C SER A 34 -18.95 -23.33 -6.01
N GLN A 35 -19.61 -24.06 -5.09
CA GLN A 35 -19.05 -24.48 -3.81
C GLN A 35 -19.04 -26.00 -3.67
N THR A 36 -17.95 -26.64 -4.11
CA THR A 36 -17.32 -27.91 -3.64
C THR A 36 -16.49 -28.50 -4.79
N GLY A 37 -15.16 -28.39 -4.70
CA GLY A 37 -14.26 -28.99 -5.68
C GLY A 37 -13.91 -30.43 -5.32
N SER A 38 -14.11 -31.38 -6.23
CA SER A 38 -13.57 -32.75 -6.16
C SER A 38 -13.44 -33.36 -7.56
N SER A 39 -12.42 -34.19 -7.74
CA SER A 39 -11.88 -34.62 -9.04
C SER A 39 -12.78 -35.58 -9.85
N PRO A 40 -12.65 -35.65 -11.19
CA PRO A 40 -13.42 -36.58 -12.01
C PRO A 40 -12.79 -37.99 -12.04
N SER A 41 -13.51 -38.98 -11.51
CA SER A 41 -13.23 -40.40 -11.69
C SER A 41 -14.01 -41.00 -12.87
N ARG A 42 -13.37 -41.86 -13.66
CA ARG A 42 -13.96 -42.64 -14.77
C ARG A 42 -15.21 -43.44 -14.36
N SER A 43 -16.18 -43.52 -15.29
CA SER A 43 -16.94 -44.74 -15.72
C SER A 43 -18.18 -44.31 -16.55
N ASN A 44 -18.88 -45.14 -17.34
CA ASN A 44 -18.53 -46.21 -18.30
C ASN A 44 -19.85 -46.58 -19.07
N TYR A 45 -19.79 -47.29 -20.22
CA TYR A 45 -20.92 -47.90 -20.97
C TYR A 45 -21.89 -46.99 -21.77
N PRO A 46 -22.68 -47.52 -22.75
CA PRO A 46 -22.56 -48.77 -23.53
C PRO A 46 -22.60 -48.58 -25.08
N ILE A 47 -22.60 -49.71 -25.80
CA ILE A 47 -22.41 -49.92 -27.24
C ILE A 47 -23.69 -49.68 -28.09
N SER A 48 -23.52 -49.28 -29.36
CA SER A 48 -24.44 -49.61 -30.48
C SER A 48 -23.67 -49.76 -31.81
N HIS A 49 -24.22 -50.51 -32.77
CA HIS A 49 -23.52 -51.08 -33.94
C HIS A 49 -23.57 -50.23 -35.23
N GLY A 50 -22.59 -50.44 -36.13
CA GLY A 50 -22.64 -49.99 -37.54
C GLY A 50 -21.45 -50.44 -38.40
N HIS A 51 -21.70 -51.28 -39.40
CA HIS A 51 -20.79 -51.87 -40.41
C HIS A 51 -19.74 -50.89 -41.01
N ALA A 52 -18.43 -51.19 -41.14
CA ALA A 52 -17.70 -52.29 -41.81
C ALA A 52 -17.34 -52.04 -43.29
N SER A 53 -16.03 -52.08 -43.61
CA SER A 53 -15.46 -52.24 -44.96
C SER A 53 -14.01 -52.76 -44.86
N SER A 54 -13.63 -53.66 -45.77
CA SER A 54 -12.34 -54.40 -45.88
C SER A 54 -11.25 -53.56 -46.58
N THR A 55 -9.95 -53.91 -46.68
CA THR A 55 -9.21 -55.19 -46.90
C THR A 55 -7.76 -55.17 -46.35
N PRO A 56 -6.99 -56.29 -46.36
CA PRO A 56 -5.72 -56.44 -45.60
C PRO A 56 -4.43 -56.59 -46.43
N PHE A 57 -3.27 -56.28 -45.83
CA PHE A 57 -1.89 -56.80 -46.02
C PHE A 57 -1.02 -56.19 -44.89
N GLY A 58 0.08 -56.73 -44.35
CA GLY A 58 0.83 -58.00 -44.47
C GLY A 58 1.89 -58.03 -43.33
N LEU A 59 2.50 -59.18 -43.02
CA LEU A 59 3.34 -59.36 -41.82
C LEU A 59 4.66 -58.54 -41.84
N HIS A 60 5.19 -58.20 -40.67
CA HIS A 60 6.42 -58.84 -40.15
C HIS A 60 6.61 -58.67 -38.63
N SER A 61 6.94 -59.79 -37.97
CA SER A 61 7.35 -59.89 -36.56
C SER A 61 8.85 -59.63 -36.43
N MET A 62 9.30 -59.04 -35.30
CA MET A 62 10.56 -59.41 -34.64
C MET A 62 10.45 -59.27 -33.11
N SER A 63 11.21 -60.07 -32.39
CA SER A 63 10.97 -60.46 -30.99
C SER A 63 11.78 -59.66 -29.94
N PHE A 64 11.34 -59.76 -28.69
CA PHE A 64 12.02 -59.32 -27.47
C PHE A 64 13.41 -59.98 -27.26
N PRO A 65 14.20 -59.50 -26.28
CA PRO A 65 14.11 -60.19 -24.98
C PRO A 65 14.00 -59.28 -23.76
N SER A 66 13.05 -59.61 -22.88
CA SER A 66 13.03 -59.15 -21.50
C SER A 66 14.06 -59.92 -20.67
N THR A 67 14.68 -59.28 -19.68
CA THR A 67 15.33 -59.97 -18.55
C THR A 67 14.53 -59.69 -17.27
N HIS A 68 14.36 -60.73 -16.46
CA HIS A 68 13.54 -60.73 -15.25
C HIS A 68 14.42 -60.92 -13.99
N ALA A 69 13.78 -60.69 -12.84
CA ALA A 69 14.24 -61.02 -11.47
C ALA A 69 15.16 -59.96 -10.82
N SER A 70 15.07 -59.68 -9.51
CA SER A 70 14.33 -60.35 -8.43
C SER A 70 13.71 -59.36 -7.44
N LEU A 71 12.59 -59.74 -6.81
CA LEU A 71 12.07 -59.06 -5.62
C LEU A 71 12.98 -59.33 -4.42
N SER A 72 13.34 -58.29 -3.67
CA SER A 72 13.72 -58.42 -2.26
C SER A 72 13.13 -57.25 -1.46
N ASN A 73 12.96 -57.46 -0.16
CA ASN A 73 11.97 -56.77 0.66
C ASN A 73 12.63 -55.71 1.58
N GLY A 74 11.99 -54.55 1.75
CA GLY A 74 12.29 -53.61 2.84
C GLY A 74 12.69 -52.20 2.41
N GLN A 75 12.29 -51.23 3.24
CA GLN A 75 12.60 -49.79 3.16
C GLN A 75 12.14 -49.08 1.87
N ARG A 76 10.86 -48.68 1.86
CA ARG A 76 10.45 -47.51 1.07
C ARG A 76 11.24 -46.30 1.59
N PRO A 77 11.98 -45.55 0.76
CA PRO A 77 12.44 -44.24 1.18
C PRO A 77 11.19 -43.38 1.42
N VAL A 78 11.06 -42.81 2.62
CA VAL A 78 10.14 -41.72 2.84
C VAL A 78 10.71 -40.53 2.08
N VAL A 79 10.30 -40.39 0.82
CA VAL A 79 10.43 -39.13 0.09
C VAL A 79 9.58 -38.13 0.84
N ASN A 80 10.25 -37.39 1.74
CA ASN A 80 9.73 -36.14 2.25
C ASN A 80 9.54 -35.22 1.04
N PHE A 81 8.32 -35.22 0.50
CA PHE A 81 7.79 -34.09 -0.23
C PHE A 81 7.65 -32.95 0.77
N SER A 82 8.78 -32.30 1.08
CA SER A 82 8.77 -30.91 1.46
C SER A 82 8.25 -30.18 0.22
N SER A 83 6.93 -29.99 0.17
CA SER A 83 6.32 -29.00 -0.70
C SER A 83 6.83 -27.64 -0.22
N SER A 84 7.97 -27.23 -0.76
CA SER A 84 8.61 -25.95 -0.47
C SER A 84 7.61 -24.85 -0.77
N VAL A 85 7.00 -24.31 0.28
CA VAL A 85 5.99 -23.27 0.18
C VAL A 85 6.62 -22.07 -0.49
N ALA A 86 6.21 -21.74 -1.72
CA ALA A 86 6.76 -20.61 -2.46
C ALA A 86 5.94 -19.36 -2.19
N LEU A 87 6.45 -18.44 -1.35
CA LEU A 87 5.81 -17.15 -1.15
C LEU A 87 5.90 -16.31 -2.42
N THR A 88 4.75 -15.96 -2.99
CA THR A 88 4.64 -15.05 -4.14
C THR A 88 4.10 -13.72 -3.64
N PHE A 89 4.79 -12.61 -3.91
CA PHE A 89 4.37 -11.26 -3.53
C PHE A 89 3.78 -10.50 -4.72
N LYS A 90 2.94 -9.49 -4.46
CA LYS A 90 2.51 -8.56 -5.51
C LYS A 90 3.72 -7.88 -6.17
N PRO A 91 3.70 -7.70 -7.51
CA PRO A 91 4.78 -7.04 -8.22
C PRO A 91 4.87 -5.56 -7.83
N SER A 92 6.08 -5.00 -7.95
CA SER A 92 6.38 -3.59 -7.72
C SER A 92 7.21 -3.07 -8.88
N PRO A 93 6.98 -1.86 -9.40
CA PRO A 93 7.86 -1.27 -10.42
C PRO A 93 9.24 -0.90 -9.84
N PHE A 94 9.33 -0.64 -8.53
CA PHE A 94 10.55 -0.22 -7.83
C PHE A 94 11.56 -1.36 -7.63
N TYR A 95 11.12 -2.63 -7.65
CA TYR A 95 12.00 -3.77 -7.47
C TYR A 95 11.48 -5.03 -8.15
N GLN A 96 12.40 -5.84 -8.69
CA GLN A 96 12.14 -7.17 -9.20
C GLN A 96 12.79 -8.21 -8.29
N ILE A 97 12.01 -9.17 -7.78
CA ILE A 97 12.53 -10.31 -7.01
C ILE A 97 13.28 -11.23 -7.99
N GLU A 98 14.54 -11.53 -7.69
CA GLU A 98 15.44 -12.29 -8.56
C GLU A 98 15.68 -13.71 -8.06
N ALA A 99 15.94 -13.87 -6.76
CA ALA A 99 15.95 -15.17 -6.10
C ALA A 99 15.77 -15.04 -4.58
N VAL A 100 15.42 -16.15 -3.94
CA VAL A 100 15.41 -16.28 -2.48
C VAL A 100 16.83 -16.54 -1.97
N ALA A 101 17.20 -15.93 -0.85
CA ALA A 101 18.50 -16.08 -0.19
C ALA A 101 18.36 -16.83 1.16
N GLY A 102 17.82 -18.05 1.09
CA GLY A 102 17.63 -18.99 2.21
C GLY A 102 16.19 -19.49 2.36
N ASP A 103 15.91 -20.24 3.43
CA ASP A 103 14.58 -20.80 3.68
C ASP A 103 13.58 -19.76 4.21
N ILE A 104 12.28 -20.04 4.08
CA ILE A 104 11.24 -19.29 4.77
C ILE A 104 11.23 -19.66 6.26
N LYS A 105 11.09 -18.67 7.14
CA LYS A 105 10.92 -18.87 8.59
C LYS A 105 9.50 -18.50 9.00
N THR A 106 8.83 -19.39 9.71
CA THR A 106 7.52 -19.13 10.31
C THR A 106 7.68 -18.30 11.58
N CYS A 107 6.94 -17.20 11.64
CA CYS A 107 6.70 -16.42 12.86
C CYS A 107 5.39 -16.92 13.47
N ASP A 108 5.46 -17.87 14.40
CA ASP A 108 4.29 -18.44 15.07
C ASP A 108 3.49 -17.41 15.89
N VAL A 109 2.24 -17.73 16.24
CA VAL A 109 1.38 -16.94 17.14
C VAL A 109 2.05 -16.70 18.49
N MET A 110 2.19 -15.43 18.90
CA MET A 110 2.83 -15.01 20.15
C MET A 110 1.92 -14.04 20.90
N SER A 111 1.12 -14.55 21.84
CA SER A 111 0.06 -13.77 22.52
C SER A 111 0.52 -12.99 23.76
N GLN A 112 1.66 -13.37 24.37
CA GLN A 112 2.10 -12.82 25.67
C GLN A 112 3.56 -12.37 25.70
N HIS A 113 4.48 -13.14 25.12
CA HIS A 113 5.90 -12.84 25.13
C HIS A 113 6.42 -12.45 23.73
N ARG A 114 7.63 -11.87 23.68
CA ARG A 114 8.38 -11.73 22.43
C ARG A 114 9.00 -13.05 22.00
N ASN A 115 9.18 -13.23 20.71
CA ASN A 115 10.01 -14.29 20.12
C ASN A 115 11.05 -13.64 19.18
N THR A 116 12.18 -14.31 18.97
CA THR A 116 13.26 -13.82 18.10
C THR A 116 13.69 -14.94 17.15
N ILE A 117 13.57 -14.68 15.84
CA ILE A 117 14.04 -15.59 14.80
C ILE A 117 15.43 -15.14 14.37
N THR A 118 16.40 -16.03 14.55
CA THR A 118 17.78 -15.89 14.08
C THR A 118 17.91 -16.51 12.70
N TYR A 119 18.36 -15.71 11.73
CA TYR A 119 18.51 -16.11 10.33
C TYR A 119 19.98 -15.91 9.90
N PRO A 120 20.81 -16.96 9.98
CA PRO A 120 22.18 -16.90 9.50
C PRO A 120 22.20 -16.86 7.97
N ILE A 121 22.98 -15.95 7.39
CA ILE A 121 23.13 -15.80 5.93
C ILE A 121 24.59 -15.60 5.55
N ARG A 122 25.09 -16.47 4.68
CA ARG A 122 26.49 -16.49 4.19
C ARG A 122 26.54 -16.28 2.68
N LEU A 123 27.56 -15.56 2.24
CA LEU A 123 27.84 -15.34 0.82
C LEU A 123 28.13 -16.66 0.07
N ASP A 124 28.81 -17.60 0.74
CA ASP A 124 29.22 -18.88 0.17
C ASP A 124 28.05 -19.84 -0.07
N ASP A 125 26.99 -19.74 0.75
CA ASP A 125 25.83 -20.65 0.71
C ASP A 125 24.76 -20.18 -0.30
N HIS A 126 24.81 -18.91 -0.71
CA HIS A 126 23.84 -18.31 -1.62
C HIS A 126 24.56 -17.50 -2.72
N PRO A 127 24.95 -18.15 -3.85
CA PRO A 127 25.68 -17.49 -4.94
C PRO A 127 25.02 -16.22 -5.49
N VAL A 128 23.68 -16.11 -5.40
CA VAL A 128 22.95 -14.91 -5.82
C VAL A 128 23.34 -13.64 -5.03
N LEU A 129 23.82 -13.76 -3.79
CA LEU A 129 24.30 -12.63 -2.99
C LEU A 129 25.54 -11.96 -3.61
N GLN A 130 26.29 -12.65 -4.48
CA GLN A 130 27.38 -12.05 -5.25
C GLN A 130 26.89 -10.95 -6.20
N LYS A 131 25.63 -11.00 -6.67
CA LYS A 131 25.07 -9.91 -7.49
C LYS A 131 25.09 -8.58 -6.74
N CYS A 132 24.78 -8.58 -5.43
CA CYS A 132 24.79 -7.40 -4.56
C CYS A 132 26.21 -6.87 -4.28
N VAL A 133 27.25 -7.66 -4.52
CA VAL A 133 28.66 -7.23 -4.42
C VAL A 133 29.12 -6.60 -5.75
N ASN A 134 28.70 -7.18 -6.87
CA ASN A 134 29.14 -6.80 -8.20
C ASN A 134 28.36 -5.62 -8.81
N ASP A 135 27.09 -5.43 -8.44
CA ASP A 135 26.19 -4.43 -9.01
C ASP A 135 25.35 -3.77 -7.90
N PRO A 136 25.48 -2.44 -7.67
CA PRO A 136 24.79 -1.71 -6.59
C PRO A 136 23.28 -1.55 -6.80
N SER A 137 22.75 -1.90 -7.99
CA SER A 137 21.31 -1.99 -8.25
C SER A 137 20.67 -3.21 -7.59
N TYR A 138 21.46 -4.23 -7.20
CA TYR A 138 20.95 -5.37 -6.46
C TYR A 138 20.96 -5.12 -4.95
N ARG A 139 19.87 -5.48 -4.29
CA ARG A 139 19.69 -5.35 -2.84
C ARG A 139 19.25 -6.67 -2.22
N VAL A 140 19.72 -6.92 -1.01
CA VAL A 140 19.21 -7.97 -0.12
C VAL A 140 18.09 -7.35 0.70
N MET A 141 16.87 -7.83 0.50
CA MET A 141 15.67 -7.28 1.12
C MET A 141 14.91 -8.35 1.91
N VAL A 142 14.44 -7.98 3.11
CA VAL A 142 13.59 -8.82 3.94
C VAL A 142 12.14 -8.58 3.58
N PHE A 143 11.41 -9.66 3.28
CA PHE A 143 9.99 -9.69 3.04
C PHE A 143 9.31 -10.48 4.17
N CYS A 144 8.05 -10.16 4.44
CA CYS A 144 7.20 -10.92 5.33
C CYS A 144 5.80 -11.01 4.73
N ALA A 145 5.21 -12.21 4.76
CA ALA A 145 3.84 -12.45 4.33
C ALA A 145 2.93 -12.77 5.52
N GLY A 146 1.65 -12.43 5.40
CA GLY A 146 0.63 -12.75 6.40
C GLY A 146 -0.13 -14.07 6.15
N ASP A 147 0.18 -14.77 5.07
CA ASP A 147 -0.36 -16.06 4.63
C ASP A 147 0.67 -16.72 3.68
N THR A 148 0.45 -17.97 3.30
CA THR A 148 1.25 -18.72 2.31
C THR A 148 0.51 -18.95 0.99
N LEU A 149 -0.81 -18.78 0.97
CA LEU A 149 -1.65 -19.14 -0.18
C LEU A 149 -1.91 -17.94 -1.11
N GLY A 150 -1.48 -18.06 -2.37
CA GLY A 150 -1.70 -17.05 -3.41
C GLY A 150 -0.78 -15.83 -3.28
N ILE A 151 -1.12 -14.76 -4.01
CA ILE A 151 -0.28 -13.56 -4.13
C ILE A 151 -0.43 -12.68 -2.86
N GLN A 152 0.68 -12.49 -2.15
CA GLN A 152 0.76 -11.82 -0.87
C GLN A 152 1.04 -10.32 -0.99
N ASP A 153 0.45 -9.55 -0.09
CA ASP A 153 0.96 -8.24 0.31
C ASP A 153 2.14 -8.41 1.26
N VAL A 154 3.11 -7.48 1.23
CA VAL A 154 4.14 -7.42 2.28
C VAL A 154 3.47 -6.97 3.57
N ALA A 155 3.60 -7.76 4.62
CA ALA A 155 2.99 -7.53 5.92
C ALA A 155 3.83 -8.17 7.03
N PHE A 156 4.35 -7.34 7.95
CA PHE A 156 5.05 -7.80 9.15
C PHE A 156 4.10 -7.79 10.37
N PRO A 157 4.39 -8.59 11.41
CA PRO A 157 3.84 -8.41 12.75
C PRO A 157 3.85 -6.96 13.24
N HIS A 158 2.74 -6.49 13.81
CA HIS A 158 2.60 -5.10 14.25
C HIS A 158 3.64 -4.67 15.30
N GLN A 159 3.97 -5.55 16.25
CA GLN A 159 5.13 -5.36 17.11
C GLN A 159 6.25 -6.23 16.56
N SER A 160 7.15 -5.63 15.79
CA SER A 160 8.37 -6.26 15.31
C SER A 160 9.53 -5.28 15.21
N GLU A 161 10.74 -5.83 15.26
CA GLU A 161 12.03 -5.15 15.18
C GLU A 161 12.98 -6.04 14.37
N LEU A 162 13.86 -5.42 13.57
CA LEU A 162 14.84 -6.11 12.75
C LEU A 162 16.25 -5.65 13.13
N LYS A 163 17.14 -6.60 13.42
CA LYS A 163 18.57 -6.35 13.62
C LYS A 163 19.39 -7.15 12.62
N VAL A 164 20.56 -6.63 12.29
CA VAL A 164 21.52 -7.29 11.42
C VAL A 164 22.91 -7.11 12.02
N ASN A 165 23.60 -8.22 12.30
CA ASN A 165 24.91 -8.24 12.94
C ASN A 165 24.95 -7.47 14.29
N GLY A 166 23.83 -7.51 15.05
CA GLY A 166 23.64 -6.77 16.30
C GLY A 166 23.22 -5.29 16.15
N GLY A 167 23.30 -4.71 14.96
CA GLY A 167 22.84 -3.35 14.68
C GLY A 167 21.34 -3.28 14.34
N GLU A 168 20.63 -2.29 14.88
CA GLU A 168 19.21 -2.05 14.60
C GLU A 168 18.99 -1.51 13.17
N VAL A 169 18.01 -2.06 12.45
CA VAL A 169 17.62 -1.59 11.11
C VAL A 169 16.34 -0.75 11.22
N LYS A 170 16.50 0.58 11.17
CA LYS A 170 15.40 1.54 11.20
C LYS A 170 14.56 1.46 9.92
N ALA A 171 13.40 0.80 10.00
CA ALA A 171 12.46 0.61 8.88
C ALA A 171 10.99 0.69 9.32
N ASN A 172 10.10 1.15 8.43
CA ASN A 172 8.66 1.13 8.69
C ASN A 172 8.06 -0.25 8.35
N LEU A 173 7.93 -1.10 9.36
CA LEU A 173 7.34 -2.45 9.25
C LEU A 173 5.80 -2.47 9.24
N ARG A 174 5.14 -1.32 9.49
CA ARG A 174 3.67 -1.21 9.58
C ARG A 174 2.98 -0.65 8.33
N GLY A 175 3.73 -0.01 7.44
CA GLY A 175 3.16 0.69 6.28
C GLY A 175 2.30 1.89 6.70
N LEU A 176 1.26 2.18 5.91
CA LEU A 176 0.25 3.21 6.17
C LEU A 176 -0.95 2.61 6.94
N LYS A 177 -1.40 3.33 7.97
CA LYS A 177 -2.54 2.94 8.80
C LYS A 177 -3.79 2.70 7.92
N ASN A 178 -4.46 1.58 8.14
CA ASN A 178 -5.68 1.14 7.44
C ASN A 178 -5.52 0.92 5.91
N LYS A 179 -4.29 0.82 5.36
CA LYS A 179 -4.04 0.47 3.96
C LYS A 179 -3.14 -0.77 3.83
N PRO A 180 -3.71 -2.01 3.83
CA PRO A 180 -2.95 -3.22 3.53
C PRO A 180 -2.21 -3.11 2.18
N GLY A 181 -1.02 -3.70 2.09
CA GLY A 181 -0.17 -3.61 0.88
C GLY A 181 0.67 -2.33 0.76
N SER A 182 0.52 -1.37 1.68
CA SER A 182 1.36 -0.15 1.72
C SER A 182 2.69 -0.32 2.47
N THR A 183 2.92 -1.47 3.09
CA THR A 183 4.21 -1.81 3.73
C THR A 183 5.22 -2.23 2.66
N ARG A 184 6.45 -1.75 2.76
CA ARG A 184 7.54 -2.09 1.84
C ARG A 184 8.47 -3.17 2.42
N PRO A 185 9.16 -3.96 1.59
CA PRO A 185 10.25 -4.83 2.07
C PRO A 185 11.41 -3.98 2.62
N VAL A 186 12.23 -4.58 3.48
CA VAL A 186 13.30 -3.89 4.21
C VAL A 186 14.65 -4.15 3.56
N ASP A 187 15.27 -3.13 2.98
CA ASP A 187 16.65 -3.20 2.50
C ASP A 187 17.63 -3.34 3.67
N ILE A 188 18.31 -4.48 3.75
CA ILE A 188 19.36 -4.77 4.74
C ILE A 188 20.77 -4.77 4.14
N THR A 189 20.91 -4.48 2.85
CA THR A 189 22.18 -4.62 2.10
C THR A 189 23.35 -3.90 2.78
N LYS A 190 23.12 -2.69 3.29
CA LYS A 190 24.15 -1.87 3.96
C LYS A 190 24.57 -2.37 5.34
N ALA A 191 23.73 -3.19 6.00
CA ALA A 191 24.02 -3.77 7.31
C ALA A 191 24.70 -5.16 7.21
N LEU A 192 24.63 -5.78 6.03
CA LEU A 192 25.30 -7.04 5.73
C LEU A 192 26.77 -6.83 5.39
N ARG A 193 27.62 -7.71 5.91
CA ARG A 193 29.03 -7.88 5.55
C ARG A 193 29.11 -9.03 4.54
N LEU A 194 28.90 -8.71 3.27
CA LEU A 194 28.98 -9.68 2.17
C LEU A 194 30.45 -9.99 1.84
N ARG A 195 31.06 -10.92 2.59
CA ARG A 195 32.43 -11.41 2.37
C ARG A 195 32.47 -12.93 2.50
N PRO A 196 33.38 -13.63 1.79
CA PRO A 196 33.54 -15.08 1.94
C PRO A 196 33.87 -15.46 3.37
N LYS A 197 33.41 -16.64 3.82
CA LYS A 197 33.62 -17.18 5.18
C LYS A 197 33.05 -16.33 6.33
N TYR A 198 32.28 -15.27 6.05
CA TYR A 198 31.59 -14.49 7.08
C TYR A 198 30.10 -14.85 7.16
N THR A 199 29.64 -15.19 8.37
CA THR A 199 28.22 -15.42 8.66
C THR A 199 27.58 -14.13 9.15
N ASN A 200 26.63 -13.60 8.37
CA ASN A 200 25.76 -12.53 8.85
C ASN A 200 24.64 -13.13 9.67
N ASN A 201 24.24 -12.44 10.74
CA ASN A 201 23.08 -12.82 11.55
C ASN A 201 21.98 -11.76 11.36
N VAL A 202 20.85 -12.15 10.79
CA VAL A 202 19.64 -11.33 10.70
C VAL A 202 18.67 -11.79 11.77
N GLU A 203 18.34 -10.91 12.72
CA GLU A 203 17.47 -11.22 13.85
C GLU A 203 16.15 -10.47 13.72
N PHE A 204 15.05 -11.22 13.64
CA PHE A 204 13.71 -10.67 13.57
C PHE A 204 12.98 -10.94 14.88
N THR A 205 12.80 -9.90 15.70
CA THR A 205 12.06 -9.98 16.97
C THR A 205 10.63 -9.56 16.73
N TYR A 206 9.65 -10.29 17.27
CA TYR A 206 8.24 -9.95 17.16
C TYR A 206 7.44 -10.36 18.41
N ALA A 207 6.29 -9.73 18.61
CA ALA A 207 5.40 -9.97 19.75
C ALA A 207 3.93 -9.67 19.40
N LEU A 208 3.02 -10.09 20.29
CA LEU A 208 1.56 -9.84 20.22
C LEU A 208 0.93 -10.15 18.85
N THR A 209 1.33 -11.27 18.24
CA THR A 209 0.74 -11.80 17.01
C THR A 209 -0.42 -12.74 17.33
N SER A 210 -1.54 -12.56 16.64
CA SER A 210 -2.73 -13.43 16.71
C SER A 210 -2.81 -14.46 15.57
N LYS A 211 -1.88 -14.41 14.62
CA LYS A 211 -1.75 -15.34 13.49
C LYS A 211 -0.29 -15.54 13.12
N ASN A 212 -0.01 -16.58 12.35
CA ASN A 212 1.32 -16.82 11.79
C ASN A 212 1.67 -15.78 10.72
N PHE A 213 2.96 -15.48 10.61
CA PHE A 213 3.56 -14.73 9.51
C PHE A 213 4.75 -15.52 8.94
N TYR A 214 5.22 -15.17 7.75
CA TYR A 214 6.24 -15.94 7.03
C TYR A 214 7.34 -15.00 6.53
N LEU A 215 8.50 -15.05 7.17
CA LEU A 215 9.67 -14.22 6.89
C LEU A 215 10.55 -14.87 5.82
N VAL A 216 11.01 -14.08 4.84
CA VAL A 216 11.90 -14.55 3.78
C VAL A 216 12.86 -13.45 3.34
N ILE A 217 14.11 -13.83 3.05
CA ILE A 217 15.12 -12.90 2.52
C ILE A 217 15.22 -13.13 1.01
N ASN A 218 15.08 -12.06 0.23
CA ASN A 218 15.19 -12.09 -1.22
C ASN A 218 16.33 -11.19 -1.71
N VAL A 219 17.00 -11.59 -2.78
CA VAL A 219 17.77 -10.66 -3.61
C VAL A 219 16.83 -10.06 -4.64
N CYS A 220 16.88 -8.75 -4.79
CA CYS A 220 16.05 -7.99 -5.69
C CYS A 220 16.88 -7.00 -6.50
N LYS A 221 16.51 -6.80 -7.77
CA LYS A 221 17.04 -5.72 -8.59
C LYS A 221 16.15 -4.49 -8.44
N ILE A 222 16.72 -3.37 -8.03
CA ILE A 222 16.01 -2.09 -7.87
C ILE A 222 15.93 -1.38 -9.22
N THR A 223 14.77 -0.79 -9.52
CA THR A 223 14.62 0.23 -10.56
C THR A 223 14.43 1.57 -9.87
N SER A 224 15.25 2.57 -10.21
CA SER A 224 15.15 3.90 -9.57
C SER A 224 13.95 4.70 -10.07
N VAL A 225 13.56 5.74 -9.33
CA VAL A 225 12.47 6.64 -9.73
C VAL A 225 12.75 7.28 -11.09
N GLU A 226 14.01 7.64 -11.38
CA GLU A 226 14.42 8.28 -12.64
C GLU A 226 14.22 7.32 -13.82
N GLN A 227 14.62 6.05 -13.65
CA GLN A 227 14.39 5.00 -14.66
C GLN A 227 12.90 4.72 -14.87
N LEU A 228 12.08 4.80 -13.82
CA LEU A 228 10.63 4.66 -13.93
C LEU A 228 9.98 5.88 -14.61
N ALA A 229 10.45 7.09 -14.33
CA ALA A 229 10.01 8.32 -15.00
C ALA A 229 10.37 8.29 -16.50
N GLU A 230 11.57 7.82 -16.86
CA GLU A 230 11.97 7.62 -18.26
C GLU A 230 11.10 6.59 -18.99
N ARG A 231 10.73 5.48 -18.33
CA ARG A 231 9.75 4.52 -18.88
C ARG A 231 8.37 5.13 -19.10
N ILE A 232 7.93 6.06 -18.24
CA ILE A 232 6.67 6.80 -18.43
C ILE A 232 6.82 7.79 -19.60
N ALA A 233 7.91 8.55 -19.68
CA ALA A 233 8.17 9.53 -20.73
C ALA A 233 8.14 8.91 -22.15
N ASN A 234 8.70 7.71 -22.27
CA ASN A 234 8.74 6.93 -23.50
C ASN A 234 7.55 5.95 -23.66
N GLY A 235 6.63 5.93 -22.69
CA GLY A 235 5.52 4.99 -22.60
C GLY A 235 4.23 5.50 -23.24
N LYS A 236 3.11 5.27 -22.55
CA LYS A 236 1.78 5.65 -23.03
C LYS A 236 1.61 7.17 -23.03
N LYS A 237 0.88 7.67 -24.02
CA LYS A 237 0.60 9.10 -24.19
C LYS A 237 -0.90 9.32 -24.41
N ILE A 238 -1.44 10.37 -23.79
CA ILE A 238 -2.75 10.90 -24.13
C ILE A 238 -2.50 11.97 -25.19
N SER A 239 -3.03 11.78 -26.41
CA SER A 239 -2.76 12.68 -27.54
C SER A 239 -3.47 14.02 -27.40
N ILE A 240 -2.89 15.07 -28.00
CA ILE A 240 -3.49 16.41 -28.07
C ILE A 240 -4.93 16.34 -28.59
N ASP A 241 -5.16 15.60 -29.68
CA ASP A 241 -6.48 15.44 -30.28
C ASP A 241 -7.48 14.77 -29.34
N SER A 242 -7.05 13.75 -28.57
CA SER A 242 -7.90 13.10 -27.58
C SER A 242 -8.30 14.05 -26.44
N VAL A 243 -7.42 14.97 -26.03
CA VAL A 243 -7.74 15.99 -25.03
C VAL A 243 -8.69 17.04 -25.61
N LYS A 244 -8.44 17.55 -26.81
CA LYS A 244 -9.34 18.50 -27.47
C LYS A 244 -10.72 17.91 -27.75
N GLN A 245 -10.80 16.63 -28.11
CA GLN A 245 -12.06 15.90 -28.24
C GLN A 245 -12.79 15.74 -26.89
N GLU A 246 -12.07 15.42 -25.80
CA GLU A 246 -12.67 15.35 -24.46
C GLU A 246 -13.24 16.70 -24.01
N LEU A 247 -12.55 17.81 -24.29
CA LEU A 247 -12.99 19.17 -23.99
C LEU A 247 -14.20 19.59 -24.83
N ASN A 248 -14.14 19.41 -26.15
CA ASN A 248 -15.22 19.77 -27.07
C ASN A 248 -16.49 18.93 -26.81
N ALA A 249 -16.35 17.63 -26.50
CA ALA A 249 -17.49 16.79 -26.14
C ALA A 249 -18.18 17.24 -24.84
N LYS A 250 -17.43 17.74 -23.84
CA LYS A 250 -17.98 18.37 -22.64
C LYS A 250 -18.60 19.75 -22.94
N ALA A 251 -18.10 20.44 -23.94
CA ALA A 251 -18.60 21.77 -24.35
C ALA A 251 -19.91 21.72 -25.16
N GLN A 252 -20.21 20.58 -25.78
CA GLN A 252 -21.43 20.32 -26.55
C GLN A 252 -22.55 19.68 -25.70
N ASP A 253 -22.32 19.47 -24.40
CA ASP A 253 -23.33 18.94 -23.49
C ASP A 253 -24.41 20.02 -23.26
N PRO A 254 -25.68 19.79 -23.64
CA PRO A 254 -26.74 20.80 -23.56
C PRO A 254 -27.07 21.22 -22.12
N ASP A 255 -26.70 20.43 -21.11
CA ASP A 255 -26.92 20.74 -19.70
C ASP A 255 -25.72 21.50 -19.08
N VAL A 256 -24.66 21.79 -19.85
CA VAL A 256 -23.42 22.43 -19.36
C VAL A 256 -23.10 23.72 -20.12
N VAL A 257 -23.12 24.86 -19.41
CA VAL A 257 -22.59 26.12 -19.93
C VAL A 257 -21.06 26.08 -19.93
N ALA A 258 -20.47 25.80 -21.09
CA ALA A 258 -19.03 25.67 -21.25
C ALA A 258 -18.32 27.03 -21.21
N THR A 259 -17.76 27.38 -20.07
CA THR A 259 -16.85 28.52 -19.90
C THR A 259 -15.39 28.09 -20.04
N SER A 260 -14.48 29.05 -20.27
CA SER A 260 -13.05 28.78 -20.23
C SER A 260 -12.58 28.44 -18.81
N GLN A 261 -11.58 27.56 -18.71
CA GLN A 261 -11.05 27.05 -17.44
C GLN A 261 -9.58 27.43 -17.28
N VAL A 262 -9.16 27.78 -16.06
CA VAL A 262 -7.75 28.04 -15.76
C VAL A 262 -7.05 26.72 -15.39
N LEU A 263 -6.01 26.36 -16.13
CA LEU A 263 -5.17 25.20 -15.89
C LEU A 263 -3.88 25.61 -15.18
N SER A 264 -3.49 24.90 -14.12
CA SER A 264 -2.21 25.12 -13.44
C SER A 264 -1.09 24.31 -14.09
N LEU A 265 0.03 24.98 -14.37
CA LEU A 265 1.27 24.37 -14.85
C LEU A 265 2.16 23.88 -13.68
N LYS A 266 1.71 24.06 -12.43
CA LYS A 266 2.35 23.51 -11.23
C LYS A 266 1.80 22.12 -10.89
N CYS A 267 2.69 21.26 -10.40
CA CYS A 267 2.34 19.96 -9.84
C CYS A 267 1.63 20.12 -8.48
N PRO A 268 0.47 19.49 -8.24
CA PRO A 268 -0.23 19.57 -6.95
C PRO A 268 0.48 18.78 -5.82
N LEU A 269 1.53 18.01 -6.12
CA LEU A 269 2.31 17.26 -5.12
C LEU A 269 3.57 18.01 -4.66
N SER A 270 4.31 18.62 -5.60
CA SER A 270 5.58 19.29 -5.32
C SER A 270 5.48 20.82 -5.35
N TYR A 271 4.36 21.39 -5.81
CA TYR A 271 4.12 22.82 -6.04
C TYR A 271 5.09 23.50 -7.03
N MET A 272 6.02 22.72 -7.61
CA MET A 272 6.93 23.13 -8.68
C MET A 272 6.24 23.03 -10.05
N ARG A 273 6.75 23.75 -11.06
CA ARG A 273 6.32 23.59 -12.45
C ARG A 273 6.49 22.13 -12.89
N LEU A 274 5.48 21.58 -13.55
CA LEU A 274 5.49 20.21 -14.10
C LEU A 274 6.70 20.02 -15.03
N ALA A 275 7.47 18.95 -14.83
CA ALA A 275 8.56 18.56 -15.73
C ALA A 275 8.13 17.41 -16.65
N LEU A 276 7.47 16.40 -16.08
CA LEU A 276 6.87 15.29 -16.83
C LEU A 276 5.37 15.20 -16.50
N PRO A 277 4.50 15.94 -17.22
CA PRO A 277 3.07 15.99 -16.94
C PRO A 277 2.42 14.63 -17.25
N CYS A 278 1.85 13.99 -16.23
CA CYS A 278 1.13 12.74 -16.39
C CYS A 278 -0.20 12.73 -15.65
N ARG A 279 -1.07 11.82 -16.11
CA ARG A 279 -2.28 11.41 -15.41
C ARG A 279 -2.54 9.92 -15.68
N GLY A 280 -3.37 9.28 -14.86
CA GLY A 280 -3.82 7.92 -15.13
C GLY A 280 -4.82 7.91 -16.28
N LEU A 281 -4.80 6.88 -17.15
CA LEU A 281 -5.72 6.74 -18.29
C LEU A 281 -7.22 6.77 -17.94
N SER A 282 -7.59 6.57 -16.66
CA SER A 282 -8.97 6.64 -16.16
C SER A 282 -9.39 8.04 -15.66
N CYS A 283 -8.45 9.00 -15.63
CA CYS A 283 -8.66 10.35 -15.13
C CYS A 283 -9.54 11.16 -16.10
N THR A 284 -10.50 11.91 -15.55
CA THR A 284 -11.46 12.74 -16.31
C THR A 284 -11.27 14.24 -16.07
N HIS A 285 -10.14 14.61 -15.47
CA HIS A 285 -9.67 15.97 -15.26
C HIS A 285 -8.51 16.27 -16.20
N LEU A 286 -8.35 17.56 -16.53
CA LEU A 286 -7.24 18.06 -17.36
C LEU A 286 -5.96 18.28 -16.56
N GLN A 287 -6.08 18.69 -15.29
CA GLN A 287 -4.93 18.95 -14.41
C GLN A 287 -4.01 17.73 -14.32
N CYS A 288 -2.72 17.93 -14.59
CA CYS A 288 -1.71 16.88 -14.47
C CYS A 288 -0.96 16.95 -13.14
N PHE A 289 -0.31 15.85 -12.79
CA PHE A 289 0.71 15.80 -11.76
C PHE A 289 2.07 15.41 -12.39
N ASP A 290 3.15 15.70 -11.69
CA ASP A 290 4.50 15.37 -12.17
C ASP A 290 4.82 13.90 -11.88
N ALA A 291 5.27 13.17 -12.91
CA ALA A 291 5.51 11.73 -12.81
C ALA A 291 6.59 11.36 -11.78
N THR A 292 7.68 12.12 -11.72
CA THR A 292 8.78 11.90 -10.76
C THR A 292 8.28 12.11 -9.32
N SER A 293 7.59 13.23 -9.09
CA SER A 293 6.99 13.57 -7.80
C SER A 293 5.97 12.50 -7.33
N TYR A 294 5.16 11.97 -8.26
CA TYR A 294 4.21 10.90 -7.97
C TYR A 294 4.90 9.57 -7.64
N LEU A 295 5.93 9.19 -8.41
CA LEU A 295 6.70 7.96 -8.17
C LEU A 295 7.41 7.98 -6.81
N GLN A 296 7.99 9.12 -6.40
CA GLN A 296 8.57 9.28 -5.05
C GLN A 296 7.52 9.05 -3.95
N LEU A 297 6.31 9.57 -4.11
CA LEU A 297 5.21 9.33 -3.18
C LEU A 297 4.82 7.84 -3.14
N GLN A 298 4.74 7.17 -4.30
CA GLN A 298 4.41 5.74 -4.36
C GLN A 298 5.53 4.85 -3.81
N GLU A 299 6.80 5.26 -3.86
CA GLU A 299 7.93 4.53 -3.28
C GLU A 299 7.88 4.51 -1.74
N GLN A 300 7.45 5.62 -1.11
CA GLN A 300 7.34 5.69 0.36
C GLN A 300 6.14 4.93 0.92
N GLY A 301 5.03 4.87 0.18
CA GLY A 301 3.81 4.21 0.61
C GLY A 301 2.85 4.00 -0.56
N PRO A 302 2.95 2.88 -1.30
CA PRO A 302 2.22 2.67 -2.54
C PRO A 302 0.71 2.61 -2.28
N GLN A 303 -0.01 3.47 -3.01
CA GLN A 303 -1.47 3.57 -3.00
C GLN A 303 -2.05 3.47 -4.42
N TRP A 304 -1.27 3.83 -5.44
CA TRP A 304 -1.62 3.78 -6.87
C TRP A 304 -2.96 4.45 -7.20
N GLN A 305 -3.23 5.57 -6.52
CA GLN A 305 -4.40 6.42 -6.67
C GLN A 305 -3.96 7.80 -7.18
N CYS A 306 -4.69 8.34 -8.16
CA CYS A 306 -4.47 9.69 -8.65
C CYS A 306 -4.65 10.72 -7.52
N PRO A 307 -3.68 11.62 -7.26
CA PRO A 307 -3.76 12.59 -6.16
C PRO A 307 -4.83 13.66 -6.36
N ILE A 308 -5.40 13.77 -7.55
CA ILE A 308 -6.41 14.79 -7.91
C ILE A 308 -7.83 14.22 -7.81
N CYS A 309 -8.08 13.01 -8.32
CA CYS A 309 -9.43 12.43 -8.37
C CYS A 309 -9.59 11.06 -7.67
N ASN A 310 -8.57 10.56 -6.99
CA ASN A 310 -8.55 9.27 -6.26
C ASN A 310 -8.84 8.01 -7.10
N LYS A 311 -9.00 8.14 -8.42
CA LYS A 311 -9.13 6.99 -9.35
C LYS A 311 -7.84 6.19 -9.44
N SER A 312 -7.94 4.94 -9.90
CA SER A 312 -6.79 4.06 -10.15
C SER A 312 -5.79 4.71 -11.12
N ALA A 313 -4.52 4.72 -10.71
CA ALA A 313 -3.37 5.22 -11.45
C ALA A 313 -2.15 4.35 -11.13
N THR A 314 -2.24 3.03 -11.43
CA THR A 314 -1.09 2.11 -11.35
C THR A 314 -0.01 2.51 -12.35
N PHE A 315 1.22 2.03 -12.17
CA PHE A 315 2.35 2.35 -13.05
C PHE A 315 2.04 2.11 -14.54
N GLU A 316 1.33 1.02 -14.85
CA GLU A 316 0.93 0.64 -16.21
C GLU A 316 -0.23 1.49 -16.76
N GLN A 317 -0.94 2.21 -15.89
CA GLN A 317 -2.03 3.13 -16.24
C GLN A 317 -1.58 4.60 -16.34
N LEU A 318 -0.34 4.92 -15.95
CA LEU A 318 0.21 6.27 -16.15
C LEU A 318 0.47 6.53 -17.63
N ALA A 319 0.11 7.73 -18.08
CA ALA A 319 0.40 8.22 -19.42
C ALA A 319 0.82 9.69 -19.36
N VAL A 320 1.75 10.07 -20.25
CA VAL A 320 2.13 11.48 -20.45
C VAL A 320 0.99 12.20 -21.14
N ASP A 321 0.58 13.35 -20.63
CA ASP A 321 -0.40 14.19 -21.31
C ASP A 321 0.31 15.08 -22.34
N ALA A 322 0.10 14.78 -23.63
CA ALA A 322 0.79 15.51 -24.69
C ALA A 322 0.29 16.95 -24.86
N TYR A 323 -0.94 17.26 -24.43
CA TYR A 323 -1.50 18.60 -24.48
C TYR A 323 -0.88 19.50 -23.41
N VAL A 324 -0.83 19.02 -22.16
CA VAL A 324 -0.15 19.77 -21.08
C VAL A 324 1.36 19.85 -21.34
N LYS A 325 1.97 18.82 -21.95
CA LYS A 325 3.38 18.86 -22.36
C LYS A 325 3.64 19.94 -23.43
N ASP A 326 2.80 20.02 -24.46
CA ASP A 326 2.89 21.06 -25.50
C ASP A 326 2.76 22.47 -24.91
N ILE A 327 1.80 22.70 -23.98
CA ILE A 327 1.68 23.96 -23.26
C ILE A 327 2.95 24.28 -22.45
N LEU A 328 3.54 23.29 -21.77
CA LEU A 328 4.76 23.50 -20.97
C LEU A 328 5.99 23.83 -21.82
N GLU A 329 6.06 23.33 -23.05
CA GLU A 329 7.13 23.59 -24.02
C GLU A 329 6.96 24.97 -24.70
N ASN A 330 5.72 25.42 -24.91
CA ASN A 330 5.38 26.69 -25.55
C ASN A 330 5.11 27.85 -24.57
N THR A 331 5.39 27.71 -23.27
CA THR A 331 5.22 28.79 -22.27
C THR A 331 6.49 29.08 -21.47
N PRO A 332 6.74 30.34 -21.05
CA PRO A 332 7.89 30.68 -20.21
C PRO A 332 7.95 29.88 -18.91
N LYS A 333 9.16 29.63 -18.39
CA LYS A 333 9.35 28.91 -17.10
C LYS A 333 8.70 29.59 -15.89
N SER A 334 8.52 30.92 -15.96
CA SER A 334 7.83 31.74 -14.96
C SER A 334 6.30 31.64 -15.03
N GLN A 335 5.74 31.10 -16.12
CA GLN A 335 4.29 30.99 -16.26
C GLN A 335 3.74 29.90 -15.33
N GLU A 336 2.73 30.25 -14.54
CA GLU A 336 2.14 29.32 -13.55
C GLU A 336 0.80 28.75 -14.01
N THR A 337 0.05 29.47 -14.84
CA THR A 337 -1.28 29.09 -15.30
C THR A 337 -1.50 29.45 -16.77
N VAL A 338 -2.48 28.81 -17.41
CA VAL A 338 -3.00 29.20 -18.73
C VAL A 338 -4.54 29.14 -18.72
N THR A 339 -5.18 29.90 -19.60
CA THR A 339 -6.62 29.79 -19.83
C THR A 339 -6.85 28.80 -20.97
N ILE A 340 -7.76 27.85 -20.79
CA ILE A 340 -8.15 26.83 -21.77
C ILE A 340 -9.59 27.11 -22.21
N GLU A 341 -9.79 27.33 -23.50
CA GLU A 341 -11.10 27.55 -24.11
C GLU A 341 -11.85 26.22 -24.34
N PRO A 342 -13.19 26.22 -24.47
CA PRO A 342 -13.98 25.00 -24.67
C PRO A 342 -13.63 24.20 -25.93
N ASN A 343 -13.06 24.86 -26.95
CA ASN A 343 -12.55 24.24 -28.18
C ASN A 343 -11.16 23.56 -27.99
N GLY A 344 -10.54 23.70 -26.81
CA GLY A 344 -9.21 23.20 -26.49
C GLY A 344 -8.05 24.06 -27.00
N GLU A 345 -8.31 25.28 -27.47
CA GLU A 345 -7.27 26.31 -27.62
C GLU A 345 -6.88 26.86 -26.24
N TRP A 346 -5.67 27.40 -26.13
CA TRP A 346 -5.15 27.94 -24.87
C TRP A 346 -4.45 29.27 -25.10
N HIS A 347 -4.52 30.15 -24.10
CA HIS A 347 -3.87 31.45 -24.12
C HIS A 347 -3.29 31.83 -22.76
N LEU A 348 -2.35 32.77 -22.78
CA LEU A 348 -1.85 33.42 -21.58
C LEU A 348 -2.84 34.53 -21.20
N LYS A 349 -3.18 34.61 -19.91
CA LYS A 349 -4.03 35.70 -19.41
C LYS A 349 -3.28 37.02 -19.58
N SER A 350 -3.80 37.92 -20.42
CA SER A 350 -3.27 39.26 -20.64
C SER A 350 -3.13 40.01 -19.31
N THR A 351 -1.98 40.64 -19.07
CA THR A 351 -1.75 41.49 -17.89
C THR A 351 -2.58 42.78 -17.90
N ASP A 352 -3.16 43.13 -19.05
CA ASP A 352 -3.66 44.48 -19.32
C ASP A 352 -5.15 44.65 -18.94
N ASP A 353 -5.85 43.55 -18.67
CA ASP A 353 -7.30 43.52 -18.40
C ASP A 353 -7.68 43.96 -16.96
N SER A 354 -6.72 44.56 -16.25
CA SER A 354 -6.92 45.25 -14.95
C SER A 354 -6.97 46.77 -15.09
N SER A 355 -7.06 47.31 -16.32
CA SER A 355 -6.95 48.76 -16.58
C SER A 355 -8.05 49.39 -17.45
N GLN A 356 -8.92 48.61 -18.10
CA GLN A 356 -10.01 49.17 -18.94
C GLN A 356 -11.27 49.48 -18.11
N GLY A 357 -11.13 50.42 -17.18
CA GLY A 357 -12.16 50.87 -16.24
C GLY A 357 -12.31 52.39 -16.14
N HIS A 358 -11.88 53.16 -17.16
CA HIS A 358 -12.02 54.63 -17.17
C HIS A 358 -12.89 55.14 -18.32
N THR A 359 -14.17 55.37 -18.00
CA THR A 359 -15.04 56.27 -18.76
C THR A 359 -14.72 57.74 -18.46
N ASN A 360 -15.06 58.64 -19.38
CA ASN A 360 -14.76 60.08 -19.29
C ASN A 360 -15.23 60.74 -17.98
N GLY A 361 -14.33 61.47 -17.32
CA GLY A 361 -14.63 62.28 -16.13
C GLY A 361 -13.65 63.45 -15.95
N ASN A 362 -13.94 64.59 -16.57
CA ASN A 362 -13.16 65.82 -16.42
C ASN A 362 -13.44 66.50 -15.06
N SER A 363 -12.46 66.54 -14.15
CA SER A 363 -12.26 67.67 -13.23
C SER A 363 -10.88 67.65 -12.55
N SER A 364 -10.46 68.82 -12.09
CA SER A 364 -9.17 69.13 -11.45
C SER A 364 -9.24 69.07 -9.91
N TYR A 365 -8.14 69.48 -9.27
CA TYR A 365 -7.97 69.84 -7.83
C TYR A 365 -7.43 68.76 -6.86
N ALA A 366 -6.12 68.85 -6.64
CA ALA A 366 -5.41 68.95 -5.35
C ALA A 366 -5.77 68.06 -4.12
N ASN A 367 -4.71 67.38 -3.66
CA ASN A 367 -4.26 67.20 -2.26
C ASN A 367 -4.94 66.21 -1.29
N ALA A 368 -4.04 65.40 -0.71
CA ALA A 368 -3.94 65.01 0.71
C ALA A 368 -4.89 63.95 1.29
N PHE A 369 -4.24 62.86 1.72
CA PHE A 369 -4.52 62.01 2.90
C PHE A 369 -5.94 62.02 3.48
N ASP A 370 -6.59 60.85 3.43
CA ASP A 370 -6.99 60.21 4.69
C ASP A 370 -6.97 58.67 4.56
N ASP A 371 -6.94 58.00 5.71
CA ASP A 371 -6.87 56.56 5.93
C ASP A 371 -8.29 56.03 6.26
N ASP A 372 -8.67 54.84 5.78
CA ASP A 372 -9.51 53.86 6.51
C ASP A 372 -9.94 52.66 5.63
N ASP A 373 -10.17 51.52 6.31
CA ASP A 373 -10.53 50.19 5.78
C ASP A 373 -11.88 50.14 5.03
N ASP A 374 -11.99 49.23 4.04
CA ASP A 374 -13.26 48.53 3.78
C ASP A 374 -13.07 47.13 3.14
N ASP A 375 -13.94 46.19 3.53
CA ASP A 375 -13.85 44.74 3.33
C ASP A 375 -13.63 44.23 1.87
N LEU A 376 -12.62 43.36 1.68
CA LEU A 376 -12.59 42.45 0.53
C LEU A 376 -13.25 41.10 0.87
N VAL A 377 -14.50 40.96 0.42
CA VAL A 377 -15.26 39.69 0.48
C VAL A 377 -14.62 38.66 -0.44
N ILE A 378 -13.79 37.76 0.11
CA ILE A 378 -13.26 36.61 -0.62
C ILE A 378 -14.32 35.49 -0.62
N SER A 379 -14.85 35.19 -1.80
CA SER A 379 -15.70 34.03 -2.05
C SER A 379 -14.92 32.73 -1.81
N GLU A 380 -15.19 32.05 -0.69
CA GLU A 380 -14.55 30.77 -0.37
C GLU A 380 -14.91 29.68 -1.39
N VAL A 381 -13.94 29.26 -2.21
CA VAL A 381 -14.00 27.98 -2.93
C VAL A 381 -13.10 27.00 -2.18
N ASN A 382 -13.73 25.98 -1.60
CA ASN A 382 -13.14 24.96 -0.72
C ASN A 382 -11.70 24.55 -1.06
N SER A 383 -10.75 24.97 -0.22
CA SER A 383 -9.45 24.29 -0.09
C SER A 383 -9.54 23.15 0.93
N ILE A 384 -8.88 22.04 0.61
CA ILE A 384 -9.04 20.75 1.30
C ILE A 384 -8.52 20.82 2.75
N GLY A 385 -9.43 20.63 3.70
CA GLY A 385 -9.15 20.83 5.13
C GLY A 385 -8.24 19.78 5.77
N HIS A 386 -7.32 20.26 6.62
CA HIS A 386 -6.60 19.45 7.60
C HIS A 386 -7.59 18.77 8.57
N ARG A 387 -7.54 17.44 8.70
CA ARG A 387 -8.19 16.73 9.82
C ARG A 387 -7.23 16.56 11.00
N ARG A 388 -7.33 17.47 11.97
CA ARG A 388 -6.99 17.16 13.37
C ARG A 388 -8.13 16.35 13.99
N LEU A 389 -7.83 15.39 14.86
CA LEU A 389 -8.86 14.57 15.50
C LEU A 389 -9.58 15.33 16.61
N GLU A 390 -10.90 15.25 16.64
CA GLU A 390 -11.69 15.09 17.88
C GLU A 390 -13.09 14.51 17.56
N THR A 391 -13.71 13.87 18.55
CA THR A 391 -14.77 12.86 18.35
C THR A 391 -16.19 13.43 18.55
N PRO A 392 -17.09 13.38 17.54
CA PRO A 392 -18.50 13.71 17.73
C PRO A 392 -19.29 12.57 18.39
N LYS A 393 -20.17 12.91 19.33
CA LYS A 393 -21.11 11.97 19.96
C LYS A 393 -22.24 11.62 19.00
N ILE A 394 -22.65 10.36 18.98
CA ILE A 394 -23.80 9.88 18.20
C ILE A 394 -25.11 10.47 18.77
N SER A 395 -25.98 10.96 17.89
CA SER A 395 -27.39 11.24 18.17
C SER A 395 -28.17 10.95 16.89
N THR A 396 -28.91 9.83 16.89
CA THR A 396 -29.66 9.32 15.74
C THR A 396 -30.96 10.08 15.51
N PRO A 397 -31.30 10.47 14.27
CA PRO A 397 -32.62 11.00 13.95
C PRO A 397 -33.66 9.89 13.83
N THR A 398 -34.88 10.15 14.30
CA THR A 398 -36.04 9.25 14.18
C THR A 398 -36.76 9.43 12.85
N ILE A 399 -37.04 8.33 12.13
CA ILE A 399 -38.01 8.31 11.02
C ILE A 399 -39.32 7.70 11.51
N SER A 400 -40.42 8.38 11.20
CA SER A 400 -41.79 8.02 11.55
C SER A 400 -42.41 6.98 10.60
N THR A 401 -43.14 6.02 11.15
CA THR A 401 -44.06 5.12 10.42
C THR A 401 -45.44 5.08 11.11
N PRO A 402 -46.53 4.75 10.40
CA PRO A 402 -47.88 5.19 10.77
C PRO A 402 -48.63 4.27 11.75
N VAL A 403 -49.73 4.85 12.26
CA VAL A 403 -50.70 4.31 13.22
C VAL A 403 -51.39 2.99 12.82
N THR A 404 -51.52 2.09 13.80
CA THR A 404 -52.70 1.22 14.01
C THR A 404 -52.96 1.05 15.53
N ALA A 405 -54.21 0.79 15.91
CA ALA A 405 -54.69 0.96 17.29
C ALA A 405 -54.53 -0.28 18.19
N GLY A 406 -54.35 -0.08 19.50
CA GLY A 406 -54.26 -1.16 20.50
C GLY A 406 -54.15 -0.70 21.96
N ARG A 407 -55.30 -0.45 22.59
CA ARG A 407 -55.65 -0.46 24.03
C ARG A 407 -54.56 -0.53 25.14
N ASP A 408 -54.72 0.43 26.06
CA ASP A 408 -54.79 0.30 27.54
C ASP A 408 -53.53 0.14 28.43
N VAL A 409 -53.32 1.16 29.29
CA VAL A 409 -53.14 1.10 30.77
C VAL A 409 -51.86 0.38 31.31
N SER A 410 -50.97 0.94 32.15
CA SER A 410 -51.16 1.88 33.28
C SER A 410 -49.84 2.49 33.81
N SER A 411 -49.93 3.65 34.51
CA SER A 411 -49.23 4.00 35.78
C SER A 411 -47.68 3.96 35.90
N SER A 412 -46.98 4.80 36.67
CA SER A 412 -47.34 5.93 37.57
C SER A 412 -46.12 6.84 37.85
N ALA A 413 -46.35 7.98 38.53
CA ALA A 413 -45.43 9.13 38.59
C ALA A 413 -44.36 9.14 39.71
N GLY A 414 -43.11 9.49 39.35
CA GLY A 414 -42.14 10.37 40.07
C GLY A 414 -41.72 10.06 41.53
N PRO A 415 -41.06 10.99 42.25
CA PRO A 415 -40.39 12.23 41.76
C PRO A 415 -39.02 12.63 42.43
N ARG A 416 -38.22 13.42 41.68
CA ARG A 416 -37.37 14.59 42.09
C ARG A 416 -36.19 14.53 43.09
N GLY A 417 -35.08 15.17 42.68
CA GLY A 417 -34.05 15.84 43.50
C GLY A 417 -32.61 15.66 42.95
N ILE A 418 -31.64 16.59 43.00
CA ILE A 418 -31.56 18.03 43.40
C ILE A 418 -30.42 18.73 42.57
N ALA A 419 -30.49 20.07 42.43
CA ALA A 419 -29.55 21.11 41.91
C ALA A 419 -28.00 20.96 42.14
N SER A 420 -27.06 21.76 41.57
CA SER A 420 -26.95 22.74 40.44
C SER A 420 -25.50 23.30 40.28
N THR A 421 -25.22 24.08 39.21
CA THR A 421 -24.06 25.02 38.97
C THR A 421 -22.64 24.41 38.73
N SER A 422 -21.74 24.82 37.80
CA SER A 422 -21.46 26.02 36.96
C SER A 422 -20.47 27.04 37.57
N ALA A 423 -19.41 27.58 36.91
CA ALA A 423 -18.64 27.27 35.67
C ALA A 423 -17.44 28.27 35.50
N LYS A 424 -16.37 27.96 34.72
CA LYS A 424 -15.45 28.89 33.96
C LYS A 424 -14.18 28.21 33.34
N ARG A 425 -13.36 29.01 32.61
CA ARG A 425 -12.53 28.67 31.41
C ARG A 425 -11.00 28.45 31.66
N PRO A 426 -10.24 27.90 30.68
CA PRO A 426 -8.77 27.73 30.74
C PRO A 426 -7.95 28.91 30.16
N MET A 427 -6.63 28.88 30.34
CA MET A 427 -5.64 29.86 29.84
C MET A 427 -4.59 29.21 28.91
N ALA A 428 -4.01 30.01 28.02
CA ALA A 428 -3.00 29.59 27.03
C ALA A 428 -1.55 29.76 27.54
N ALA A 429 -0.61 29.04 26.94
CA ALA A 429 0.83 29.17 27.19
C ALA A 429 1.52 29.85 25.99
N ILE A 430 2.34 30.86 26.29
CA ILE A 430 3.21 31.56 25.35
C ILE A 430 4.60 30.91 25.44
N ILE A 431 5.27 30.71 24.32
CA ILE A 431 6.66 30.23 24.27
C ILE A 431 7.55 31.41 23.87
N ASP A 432 8.43 31.79 24.78
CA ASP A 432 9.50 32.77 24.55
C ASP A 432 10.73 32.06 23.97
N LEU A 433 11.48 32.76 23.10
CA LEU A 433 12.69 32.31 22.45
C LEU A 433 13.78 33.38 22.60
N THR A 434 14.44 33.38 23.75
CA THR A 434 15.63 34.21 24.03
C THR A 434 16.83 33.34 24.41
N LEU A 435 18.03 33.85 24.13
CA LEU A 435 19.30 33.12 24.03
C LEU A 435 20.22 33.36 25.25
N SER A 436 20.91 32.32 25.73
CA SER A 436 22.23 32.31 26.40
C SER A 436 22.55 30.86 26.77
N ASP A 437 23.64 30.19 26.37
CA ASP A 437 25.08 30.51 26.27
C ASP A 437 25.87 30.25 27.57
N ASP A 438 26.89 29.39 27.42
CA ASP A 438 28.00 28.86 28.24
C ASP A 438 28.02 28.62 29.77
N ASP A 439 28.86 27.61 30.08
CA ASP A 439 29.67 27.27 31.27
C ASP A 439 29.11 26.68 32.60
N ASP A 440 29.68 25.49 32.89
CA ASP A 440 30.13 24.86 34.15
C ASP A 440 29.47 25.17 35.52
N ASP A 441 29.10 24.09 36.24
CA ASP A 441 29.79 23.72 37.50
C ASP A 441 29.45 22.29 38.02
N ASP A 442 30.43 21.66 38.69
CA ASP A 442 30.41 20.28 39.23
C ASP A 442 29.59 20.14 40.54
N LEU A 443 28.70 19.14 40.67
CA LEU A 443 28.20 18.67 41.99
C LEU A 443 27.95 17.13 42.07
N PRO A 444 28.20 16.50 43.25
CA PRO A 444 28.45 15.05 43.38
C PRO A 444 27.21 14.15 43.60
N PRO A 445 27.34 12.81 43.43
CA PRO A 445 26.23 11.86 43.56
C PRO A 445 25.81 11.57 45.02
N PRO A 446 24.51 11.26 45.28
CA PRO A 446 23.97 11.06 46.62
C PRO A 446 24.35 9.70 47.26
N PRO A 447 24.47 9.62 48.60
CA PRO A 447 24.96 8.43 49.30
C PRO A 447 23.90 7.34 49.51
N LYS A 448 24.35 6.07 49.49
CA LYS A 448 23.54 4.89 49.87
C LYS A 448 23.23 4.90 51.37
N ARG A 449 21.97 4.61 51.74
CA ARG A 449 21.59 4.25 53.12
C ARG A 449 21.50 2.74 53.29
N GLN A 450 22.04 2.25 54.41
CA GLN A 450 21.93 0.88 54.89
C GLN A 450 21.50 0.94 56.36
N ASN A 451 20.48 0.15 56.77
CA ASN A 451 20.02 0.03 58.15
C ASN A 451 19.23 -1.31 58.26
N THR A 452 19.87 -2.43 58.58
CA THR A 452 19.98 -3.01 59.94
C THR A 452 18.66 -3.27 60.66
N SER A 453 18.34 -4.55 60.84
CA SER A 453 17.66 -5.10 62.03
C SER A 453 18.00 -6.58 62.17
N MET A 454 18.37 -7.00 63.38
CA MET A 454 18.83 -8.36 63.71
C MET A 454 17.73 -9.19 64.40
N ASN A 455 17.64 -10.48 64.05
CA ASN A 455 17.49 -11.66 64.92
C ASN A 455 16.97 -12.84 64.08
N GLY A 456 17.49 -14.07 64.16
CA GLY A 456 18.66 -14.60 64.87
C GLY A 456 18.73 -16.14 64.71
N TYR A 457 19.89 -16.76 65.03
CA TYR A 457 20.14 -18.20 65.36
C TYR A 457 19.40 -19.30 64.54
N SER A 458 20.03 -20.32 63.94
CA SER A 458 21.30 -21.04 64.18
C SER A 458 21.79 -21.63 62.83
N GLY A 459 23.01 -22.11 62.59
CA GLY A 459 24.11 -22.51 63.46
C GLY A 459 24.57 -23.94 63.12
N ASN A 460 25.51 -24.09 62.16
CA ASN A 460 26.57 -25.12 62.15
C ASN A 460 27.46 -25.01 60.90
N LEU A 461 28.76 -24.85 61.15
CA LEU A 461 29.90 -25.20 60.28
C LEU A 461 30.71 -26.26 61.06
N PRO A 462 31.53 -27.10 60.40
CA PRO A 462 32.94 -26.71 60.29
C PRO A 462 33.64 -27.14 59.00
N ASN A 463 34.75 -26.44 58.71
CA ASN A 463 35.99 -26.87 58.02
C ASN A 463 35.88 -27.75 56.75
N ASN A 464 36.49 -27.36 55.64
CA ASN A 464 37.95 -27.24 55.59
C ASN A 464 38.48 -26.36 54.43
N SER A 465 39.67 -25.81 54.65
CA SER A 465 40.63 -25.29 53.67
C SER A 465 42.02 -25.66 54.22
N PRO A 466 43.15 -25.59 53.48
CA PRO A 466 43.38 -24.89 52.20
C PRO A 466 44.22 -25.69 51.18
N ILE A 467 44.73 -25.00 50.15
CA ILE A 467 46.10 -25.06 49.56
C ILE A 467 46.04 -24.99 48.02
N SER A 468 46.71 -23.96 47.49
CA SER A 468 47.23 -23.93 46.12
C SER A 468 48.70 -23.49 46.16
N PRO A 469 49.60 -24.20 45.49
CA PRO A 469 50.71 -23.61 44.73
C PRO A 469 50.27 -23.47 43.25
N GLY A 470 50.95 -22.73 42.38
CA GLY A 470 52.18 -21.95 42.52
C GLY A 470 52.46 -21.23 41.19
N ASP A 471 53.41 -20.28 41.22
CA ASP A 471 53.76 -19.40 40.10
C ASP A 471 54.80 -20.04 39.14
N LEU A 472 55.07 -19.37 38.00
CA LEU A 472 56.09 -19.65 36.96
C LEU A 472 55.77 -20.81 36.00
N GLY A 473 56.06 -20.75 34.68
CA GLY A 473 56.63 -19.66 33.87
C GLY A 473 57.09 -20.15 32.48
N TYR A 474 57.26 -19.23 31.52
CA TYR A 474 58.03 -19.34 30.26
C TYR A 474 58.16 -20.71 29.53
N LEU A 475 57.36 -20.91 28.47
CA LEU A 475 57.79 -20.81 27.06
C LEU A 475 56.61 -21.01 26.08
#